data_AF-A0A8J2T874-F1
#
_entry.id   AF-A0A8J2T874-F1
#
_cell.length_a   1.000
_cell.length_b   1.000
_cell.length_c   1.000
_cell.angle_alpha   90.00
_cell.angle_beta   90.00
_cell.angle_gamma   90.00
#
_symmetry.space_group_name_H-M   'P 1'
#
loop_
_entity.id
_entity.type
_entity.pdbx_description
1 polymer ?
#
loop_
_entity_poly.entity_id
_entity_poly.type
_entity_poly.pdbx_seq_one_letter_code
_entity_poly.pdbx_strand_id
1 'polypeptide(L)'
;MSTTNLRKLVGLCFVVLYCALGIPLWYKLTTTYRAPLPIDYIKALHENKLNDIHVVVPVYIKSDTYRFPDIHQAVQMQVNSLLDSQNQTVPWSLQLLPYEEDRFTQSDDQYHVVNLVLDEFVGFSIAYDAKETTVFFDDESVITNDLPFFIAQTLVEHTFELEWNELSEGKMSVHDSMAVSYRPNIHLSISLLTGDGYPVAWEIDSTLREYFTPLRKFLSPLVNFTVDTGILYYNDLNLHTLNDKSNVTWKDLSHAVDLSELLSMNYFSEAGSLNLAIVFPSEQTCSDGLNFIEDSWSSFLIPQWGMLAINKYPLKPRSLLKENYLTPIMYQFATDIFQLLGLKKDSQDLSSPSISIDSFKRLKTLQNIHKAQETLWSLVKLTRSFQTMSIPKEVLSNVTEALNLRLQIVEILNDPLKGGDLLWNNALILSNELVELSETAFFHGDMVQQNFFPQEHKLAVYLPLLGPTTVVTFLGFLRIIKEENPGSKKKVSEKSEPTKKAVEETNEEEEENTTITSD
;
A
#
# COMPACT_ATOMS: atom_id res chain seq x y z
N MET A 1 -10.39 57.16 49.60
CA MET A 1 -9.63 56.89 48.34
C MET A 1 -9.98 58.00 47.36
N SER A 2 -9.02 58.62 46.64
CA SER A 2 -9.37 59.63 45.63
C SER A 2 -10.23 59.02 44.52
N THR A 3 -11.20 59.77 43.99
CA THR A 3 -12.02 59.34 42.84
C THR A 3 -11.16 59.02 41.62
N THR A 4 -10.03 59.70 41.46
CA THR A 4 -9.03 59.40 40.42
C THR A 4 -8.31 58.08 40.65
N ASN A 5 -8.02 57.70 41.91
CA ASN A 5 -7.41 56.39 42.22
C ASN A 5 -8.40 55.25 41.99
N LEU A 6 -9.70 55.45 42.29
CA LEU A 6 -10.75 54.47 41.98
C LEU A 6 -10.85 54.25 40.46
N ARG A 7 -10.86 55.32 39.66
CA ARG A 7 -10.90 55.23 38.19
C ARG A 7 -9.67 54.53 37.61
N LYS A 8 -8.47 54.78 38.15
CA LYS A 8 -7.24 54.06 37.76
C LYS A 8 -7.30 52.57 38.12
N LEU A 9 -7.84 52.22 39.29
CA LEU A 9 -8.03 50.82 39.72
C LEU A 9 -9.08 50.09 38.85
N VAL A 10 -10.19 50.74 38.50
CA VAL A 10 -11.22 50.18 37.60
C VAL A 10 -10.66 49.97 36.20
N GLY A 11 -9.93 50.94 35.64
CA GLY A 11 -9.26 50.80 34.34
C GLY A 11 -8.25 49.65 34.32
N LEU A 12 -7.47 49.50 35.39
CA LEU A 12 -6.54 48.38 35.56
C LEU A 12 -7.28 47.04 35.65
N CYS A 13 -8.40 46.98 36.37
CA CYS A 13 -9.25 45.78 36.46
C CYS A 13 -9.78 45.35 35.08
N PHE A 14 -10.23 46.28 34.24
CA PHE A 14 -10.67 45.97 32.87
C PHE A 14 -9.53 45.43 31.99
N VAL A 15 -8.34 46.00 32.05
CA VAL A 15 -7.17 45.49 31.31
C VAL A 15 -6.74 44.12 31.82
N VAL A 16 -6.70 43.92 33.15
CA VAL A 16 -6.40 42.62 33.76
C VAL A 16 -7.44 41.57 33.35
N LEU A 17 -8.73 41.89 33.35
CA LEU A 17 -9.80 40.99 32.91
C LEU A 17 -9.67 40.65 31.42
N TYR A 18 -9.43 41.65 30.57
CA TYR A 18 -9.19 41.45 29.14
C TYR A 18 -7.98 40.53 28.88
N CYS A 19 -6.86 40.75 29.56
CA CYS A 19 -5.66 39.93 29.41
C CYS A 19 -5.78 38.53 30.04
N ALA A 20 -6.48 38.38 31.17
CA ALA A 20 -6.59 37.13 31.91
C ALA A 20 -7.74 36.22 31.45
N LEU A 21 -8.79 36.77 30.82
CA LEU A 21 -9.91 35.99 30.27
C LEU A 21 -9.98 36.09 28.75
N GLY A 22 -9.84 37.28 28.17
CA GLY A 22 -9.95 37.49 26.72
C GLY A 22 -8.87 36.77 25.91
N ILE A 23 -7.59 36.96 26.26
CA ILE A 23 -6.47 36.32 25.55
C ILE A 23 -6.52 34.78 25.68
N PRO A 24 -6.71 34.16 26.88
CA PRO A 24 -6.77 32.71 26.99
C PRO A 24 -8.03 32.09 26.37
N LEU A 25 -9.17 32.78 26.42
CA LEU A 25 -10.40 32.33 25.74
C LEU A 25 -10.22 32.36 24.22
N TRP A 26 -9.67 33.45 23.68
CA TRP A 26 -9.36 33.55 22.25
C TRP A 26 -8.35 32.47 21.83
N TYR A 27 -7.26 32.30 22.58
CA TYR A 27 -6.28 31.24 22.30
C TYR A 27 -6.94 29.86 22.29
N LYS A 28 -7.70 29.49 23.33
CA LYS A 28 -8.38 28.20 23.41
C LYS A 28 -9.45 27.99 22.32
N LEU A 29 -10.13 29.05 21.89
CA LEU A 29 -11.11 28.99 20.79
C LEU A 29 -10.44 28.98 19.40
N THR A 30 -9.17 29.41 19.31
CA THR A 30 -8.42 29.45 18.05
C THR A 30 -7.40 28.34 17.87
N THR A 31 -7.01 27.62 18.92
CA THR A 31 -6.22 26.37 18.83
C THR A 31 -7.03 25.26 18.14
N THR A 32 -6.48 24.67 17.08
CA THR A 32 -6.96 23.40 16.51
C THR A 32 -6.63 22.25 17.47
N TYR A 33 -7.52 21.26 17.59
CA TYR A 33 -7.22 20.06 18.37
C TYR A 33 -6.18 19.20 17.64
N ARG A 34 -5.19 18.72 18.39
CA ARG A 34 -4.10 17.90 17.88
C ARG A 34 -3.80 16.77 18.85
N ALA A 35 -4.12 15.54 18.45
CA ALA A 35 -3.79 14.35 19.21
C ALA A 35 -2.26 14.09 19.22
N PRO A 36 -1.68 13.61 20.33
CA PRO A 36 -0.25 13.30 20.43
C PRO A 36 0.05 11.93 19.79
N LEU A 37 0.69 11.93 18.62
CA LEU A 37 1.13 10.69 17.95
C LEU A 37 2.42 10.11 18.60
N PRO A 38 2.63 8.77 18.59
CA PRO A 38 3.82 8.10 19.11
C PRO A 38 5.03 8.23 18.16
N ILE A 39 5.45 9.49 17.93
CA ILE A 39 6.44 9.90 16.93
C ILE A 39 7.80 9.20 17.11
N ASP A 40 8.29 9.09 18.34
CA ASP A 40 9.64 8.55 18.60
C ASP A 40 9.69 7.02 18.40
N TYR A 41 8.58 6.33 18.67
CA TYR A 41 8.45 4.90 18.39
C TYR A 41 8.40 4.62 16.88
N ILE A 42 7.58 5.38 16.12
CA ILE A 42 7.53 5.28 14.65
C ILE A 42 8.91 5.59 14.04
N LYS A 43 9.64 6.58 14.58
CA LYS A 43 11.01 6.89 14.16
C LYS A 43 11.96 5.71 14.41
N ALA A 44 11.92 5.11 15.60
CA ALA A 44 12.77 3.95 15.94
C ALA A 44 12.50 2.74 15.04
N LEU A 45 11.24 2.49 14.65
CA LEU A 45 10.84 1.44 13.71
C LEU A 45 11.32 1.71 12.27
N HIS A 46 11.38 2.98 11.84
CA HIS A 46 11.90 3.35 10.52
C HIS A 46 13.44 3.34 10.45
N GLU A 47 14.12 3.64 11.56
CA GLU A 47 15.59 3.59 11.63
C GLU A 47 16.12 2.15 11.75
N ASN A 48 15.42 1.26 12.48
CA ASN A 48 15.77 -0.16 12.64
C ASN A 48 14.83 -1.05 11.80
N LYS A 49 14.84 -0.86 10.48
CA LYS A 49 13.91 -1.58 9.58
C LYS A 49 14.06 -3.09 9.72
N LEU A 50 12.97 -3.75 10.12
CA LEU A 50 12.82 -5.22 10.16
C LEU A 50 13.80 -5.98 11.09
N ASN A 51 14.64 -5.29 11.86
CA ASN A 51 15.58 -5.90 12.82
C ASN A 51 14.90 -6.67 13.96
N ASP A 52 13.61 -6.45 14.20
CA ASP A 52 12.78 -7.13 15.18
C ASP A 52 11.97 -8.30 14.61
N ILE A 53 12.14 -8.62 13.33
CA ILE A 53 11.46 -9.70 12.61
C ILE A 53 12.49 -10.76 12.20
N HIS A 54 12.21 -12.01 12.53
CA HIS A 54 12.94 -13.19 12.08
C HIS A 54 11.92 -14.22 11.59
N VAL A 55 11.89 -14.51 10.29
CA VAL A 55 10.86 -15.40 9.72
C VAL A 55 11.23 -16.87 9.92
N VAL A 56 10.42 -17.61 10.68
CA VAL A 56 10.57 -19.07 10.84
C VAL A 56 9.58 -19.83 9.96
N VAL A 57 10.07 -20.83 9.22
CA VAL A 57 9.23 -21.76 8.44
C VAL A 57 9.49 -23.20 8.89
N PRO A 58 8.55 -23.86 9.59
CA PRO A 58 8.72 -25.25 9.99
C PRO A 58 8.59 -26.21 8.80
N VAL A 59 9.56 -27.12 8.67
CA VAL A 59 9.63 -28.15 7.64
C VAL A 59 9.83 -29.50 8.31
N TYR A 60 9.00 -30.48 7.97
CA TYR A 60 9.04 -31.80 8.60
C TYR A 60 9.66 -32.84 7.67
N ILE A 61 10.66 -33.59 8.15
CA ILE A 61 11.25 -34.70 7.39
C ILE A 61 10.57 -36.02 7.76
N LYS A 62 10.03 -36.69 6.75
CA LYS A 62 9.45 -38.04 6.81
C LYS A 62 10.33 -39.02 6.01
N SER A 63 10.58 -40.20 6.56
CA SER A 63 11.16 -41.32 5.81
C SER A 63 10.49 -42.62 6.24
N ASP A 64 9.97 -43.35 5.27
CA ASP A 64 9.28 -44.62 5.50
C ASP A 64 10.23 -45.83 5.39
N THR A 65 11.31 -45.70 4.62
CA THR A 65 12.29 -46.79 4.38
C THR A 65 13.30 -46.94 5.52
N TYR A 66 13.93 -45.84 5.93
CA TYR A 66 15.01 -45.83 6.91
C TYR A 66 14.68 -44.88 8.08
N ARG A 67 15.00 -45.30 9.30
CA ARG A 67 14.84 -44.46 10.49
C ARG A 67 16.12 -43.69 10.76
N PHE A 68 16.17 -42.45 10.30
CA PHE A 68 17.26 -41.52 10.60
C PHE A 68 16.93 -40.67 11.86
N PRO A 69 17.57 -40.92 13.02
CA PRO A 69 17.23 -40.21 14.25
C PRO A 69 17.70 -38.74 14.27
N ASP A 70 18.72 -38.41 13.49
CA ASP A 70 19.48 -37.16 13.52
C ASP A 70 19.47 -36.39 12.19
N ILE A 71 18.83 -36.91 11.13
CA ILE A 71 18.78 -36.28 9.80
C ILE A 71 18.28 -34.83 9.85
N HIS A 72 17.27 -34.54 10.68
CA HIS A 72 16.73 -33.19 10.83
C HIS A 72 17.77 -32.20 11.38
N GLN A 73 18.68 -32.65 12.26
CA GLN A 73 19.76 -31.81 12.81
C GLN A 73 20.90 -31.65 11.79
N ALA A 74 21.25 -32.72 11.07
CA ALA A 74 22.25 -32.66 10.01
C ALA A 74 21.81 -31.71 8.87
N VAL A 75 20.56 -31.83 8.41
CA VAL A 75 19.96 -30.93 7.42
C VAL A 75 19.87 -29.51 7.97
N GLN A 76 19.47 -29.30 9.23
CA GLN A 76 19.42 -27.95 9.83
C GLN A 76 20.77 -27.23 9.78
N MET A 77 21.87 -27.91 10.11
CA MET A 77 23.21 -27.31 10.03
C MET A 77 23.55 -26.91 8.59
N GLN A 78 23.20 -27.76 7.62
CA GLN A 78 23.53 -27.50 6.22
C GLN A 78 22.63 -26.42 5.58
N VAL A 79 21.35 -26.38 5.93
CA VAL A 79 20.43 -25.29 5.57
C VAL A 79 20.93 -23.97 6.15
N ASN A 80 21.29 -23.92 7.44
CA ASN A 80 21.83 -22.69 8.05
C ASN A 80 23.11 -22.25 7.32
N SER A 81 24.02 -23.18 7.00
CA SER A 81 25.23 -22.86 6.25
C SER A 81 24.97 -22.36 4.82
N LEU A 82 23.89 -22.79 4.18
CA LEU A 82 23.46 -22.23 2.89
C LEU A 82 22.86 -20.84 3.09
N LEU A 83 21.94 -20.67 4.04
CA LEU A 83 21.27 -19.39 4.32
C LEU A 83 22.24 -18.28 4.75
N ASP A 84 23.25 -18.61 5.56
CA ASP A 84 24.31 -17.69 6.02
C ASP A 84 25.32 -17.34 4.91
N SER A 85 25.30 -18.03 3.76
CA SER A 85 26.22 -17.76 2.65
C SER A 85 25.87 -16.49 1.85
N GLN A 86 24.62 -16.02 1.96
CA GLN A 86 24.15 -14.77 1.36
C GLN A 86 23.80 -13.74 2.44
N ASN A 87 23.94 -12.46 2.11
CA ASN A 87 23.58 -11.38 3.03
C ASN A 87 22.06 -11.20 3.09
N GLN A 88 21.44 -11.58 4.20
CA GLN A 88 19.99 -11.51 4.39
C GLN A 88 19.54 -10.07 4.70
N THR A 89 18.50 -9.60 4.01
CA THR A 89 17.84 -8.30 4.25
C THR A 89 16.81 -8.38 5.36
N VAL A 90 16.14 -9.54 5.49
CA VAL A 90 15.32 -9.93 6.64
C VAL A 90 15.84 -11.29 7.07
N PRO A 91 16.20 -11.49 8.36
CA PRO A 91 16.71 -12.77 8.80
C PRO A 91 15.59 -13.81 8.76
N TRP A 92 15.91 -14.99 8.26
CA TRP A 92 14.94 -16.08 8.14
C TRP A 92 15.60 -17.44 8.32
N SER A 93 14.80 -18.44 8.70
CA SER A 93 15.28 -19.81 8.91
C SER A 93 14.18 -20.83 8.62
N LEU A 94 14.53 -21.87 7.85
CA LEU A 94 13.75 -23.11 7.86
C LEU A 94 14.05 -23.85 9.17
N GLN A 95 13.03 -24.32 9.89
CA GLN A 95 13.19 -25.12 11.09
C GLN A 95 12.83 -26.58 10.81
N LEU A 96 13.84 -27.44 10.86
CA LEU A 96 13.78 -28.83 10.45
C LEU A 96 13.35 -29.69 11.63
N LEU A 97 12.18 -30.33 11.52
CA LEU A 97 11.53 -31.10 12.57
C LEU A 97 11.35 -32.58 12.14
N PRO A 98 11.38 -33.54 13.08
CA PRO A 98 11.00 -34.92 12.79
C PRO A 98 9.49 -35.02 12.56
N TYR A 99 9.06 -35.84 11.59
CA TYR A 99 7.65 -36.12 11.34
C TYR A 99 7.08 -37.07 12.42
N GLU A 100 6.12 -36.59 13.22
CA GLU A 100 5.39 -37.35 14.25
C GLU A 100 3.91 -37.50 13.84
N GLU A 101 3.46 -38.70 13.44
CA GLU A 101 2.08 -38.97 12.96
C GLU A 101 0.97 -38.47 13.92
N ASP A 102 1.21 -38.59 15.23
CA ASP A 102 0.27 -38.17 16.28
C ASP A 102 -0.01 -36.66 16.31
N ARG A 103 0.89 -35.82 15.77
CA ARG A 103 0.68 -34.35 15.69
C ARG A 103 -0.23 -33.97 14.53
N PHE A 104 0.02 -34.54 13.35
CA PHE A 104 -0.69 -34.19 12.11
C PHE A 104 -2.16 -34.65 12.11
N THR A 105 -2.51 -35.65 12.92
CA THR A 105 -3.90 -36.12 13.06
C THR A 105 -4.75 -35.23 13.98
N GLN A 106 -4.15 -34.26 14.69
CA GLN A 106 -4.83 -33.39 15.67
C GLN A 106 -4.93 -31.92 15.24
N SER A 107 -4.13 -31.49 14.27
CA SER A 107 -4.12 -30.11 13.75
C SER A 107 -4.73 -30.01 12.34
N ASP A 108 -5.61 -29.03 12.13
CA ASP A 108 -6.10 -28.64 10.79
C ASP A 108 -5.03 -27.86 9.98
N ASP A 109 -3.89 -27.55 10.61
CA ASP A 109 -2.74 -26.88 9.98
C ASP A 109 -1.97 -27.83 9.06
N GLN A 110 -1.84 -27.41 7.80
CA GLN A 110 -0.94 -28.04 6.82
C GLN A 110 0.45 -27.41 6.89
N TYR A 111 1.46 -28.25 7.09
CA TYR A 111 2.88 -27.89 7.07
C TYR A 111 3.58 -28.45 5.83
N HIS A 112 4.76 -27.94 5.51
CA HIS A 112 5.58 -28.51 4.44
C HIS A 112 6.26 -29.81 4.90
N VAL A 113 6.11 -30.88 4.12
CA VAL A 113 6.68 -32.21 4.43
C VAL A 113 7.67 -32.62 3.34
N VAL A 114 8.84 -33.07 3.78
CA VAL A 114 9.88 -33.65 2.92
C VAL A 114 9.81 -35.16 3.02
N ASN A 115 9.42 -35.82 1.93
CA ASN A 115 9.35 -37.28 1.84
C ASN A 115 10.68 -37.83 1.30
N LEU A 116 11.40 -38.59 2.12
CA LEU A 116 12.63 -39.28 1.69
C LEU A 116 12.29 -40.66 1.15
N VAL A 117 12.52 -40.88 -0.15
CA VAL A 117 12.23 -42.12 -0.88
C VAL A 117 13.54 -42.73 -1.42
N LEU A 118 13.74 -44.02 -1.18
CA LEU A 118 14.88 -44.78 -1.71
C LEU A 118 14.61 -45.13 -3.19
N ASP A 119 15.53 -44.77 -4.09
CA ASP A 119 15.44 -45.00 -5.53
C ASP A 119 16.83 -45.32 -6.14
N GLU A 120 16.89 -45.73 -7.41
CA GLU A 120 18.14 -45.97 -8.14
C GLU A 120 18.83 -44.68 -8.63
N PHE A 121 18.20 -43.51 -8.42
CA PHE A 121 18.73 -42.20 -8.80
C PHE A 121 18.54 -41.16 -7.69
N VAL A 122 19.49 -40.22 -7.61
CA VAL A 122 19.39 -39.04 -6.76
C VAL A 122 18.65 -37.93 -7.52
N GLY A 123 17.59 -37.39 -6.93
CA GLY A 123 16.72 -36.41 -7.59
C GLY A 123 15.63 -35.86 -6.66
N PHE A 124 14.84 -34.92 -7.16
CA PHE A 124 13.71 -34.38 -6.38
C PHE A 124 12.47 -34.19 -7.25
N SER A 125 11.31 -34.14 -6.61
CA SER A 125 10.04 -33.77 -7.21
C SER A 125 9.22 -32.97 -6.21
N ILE A 126 8.65 -31.85 -6.65
CA ILE A 126 7.79 -31.00 -5.83
C ILE A 126 6.33 -31.32 -6.23
N ALA A 127 5.48 -31.61 -5.26
CA ALA A 127 4.08 -31.94 -5.52
C ALA A 127 3.31 -30.71 -6.01
N TYR A 128 2.50 -30.86 -7.06
CA TYR A 128 1.77 -29.75 -7.67
C TYR A 128 0.61 -29.25 -6.79
N ASP A 129 -0.15 -30.19 -6.22
CA ASP A 129 -1.36 -29.96 -5.43
C ASP A 129 -1.12 -29.99 -3.92
N ALA A 130 -0.11 -30.74 -3.45
CA ALA A 130 0.25 -30.87 -2.03
C ALA A 130 1.46 -30.00 -1.62
N LYS A 131 1.61 -29.75 -0.31
CA LYS A 131 2.78 -29.05 0.26
C LYS A 131 3.93 -30.02 0.53
N GLU A 132 4.27 -30.85 -0.44
CA GLU A 132 5.21 -31.96 -0.28
C GLU A 132 6.36 -31.88 -1.27
N THR A 133 7.60 -32.04 -0.77
CA THR A 133 8.81 -32.19 -1.60
C THR A 133 9.33 -33.61 -1.41
N THR A 134 9.36 -34.39 -2.48
CA THR A 134 9.94 -35.75 -2.47
C THR A 134 11.39 -35.67 -2.88
N VAL A 135 12.26 -36.26 -2.06
CA VAL A 135 13.71 -36.37 -2.30
C VAL A 135 14.01 -37.85 -2.53
N PHE A 136 14.41 -38.17 -3.75
CA PHE A 136 14.89 -39.48 -4.15
C PHE A 136 16.38 -39.58 -3.82
N PHE A 137 16.77 -40.63 -3.11
CA PHE A 137 18.14 -40.88 -2.68
C PHE A 137 18.51 -42.35 -2.89
N ASP A 138 19.79 -42.62 -3.09
CA ASP A 138 20.35 -43.97 -3.18
C ASP A 138 21.11 -44.36 -1.90
N ASP A 139 21.44 -45.65 -1.77
CA ASP A 139 22.23 -46.14 -0.63
C ASP A 139 23.66 -45.54 -0.62
N GLU A 140 24.21 -45.13 -1.77
CA GLU A 140 25.55 -44.51 -1.85
C GLU A 140 25.56 -43.14 -1.16
N SER A 141 24.59 -42.27 -1.43
CA SER A 141 24.43 -40.95 -0.79
C SER A 141 24.25 -41.01 0.73
N VAL A 142 23.72 -42.13 1.24
CA VAL A 142 23.60 -42.40 2.69
C VAL A 142 24.97 -42.80 3.27
N ILE A 143 25.74 -43.62 2.55
CA ILE A 143 27.07 -44.08 2.97
C ILE A 143 28.09 -42.94 2.95
N THR A 144 28.03 -42.04 1.97
CA THR A 144 28.90 -40.85 1.87
C THR A 144 28.49 -39.71 2.79
N ASN A 145 27.27 -39.76 3.34
CA ASN A 145 26.64 -38.69 4.12
C ASN A 145 26.40 -37.39 3.30
N ASP A 146 26.10 -37.54 2.01
CA ASP A 146 25.71 -36.44 1.11
C ASP A 146 24.20 -36.12 1.19
N LEU A 147 23.38 -37.07 1.65
CA LEU A 147 21.92 -36.90 1.78
C LEU A 147 21.49 -35.61 2.53
N PRO A 148 22.09 -35.21 3.68
CA PRO A 148 21.72 -33.97 4.36
C PRO A 148 21.98 -32.71 3.52
N PHE A 149 23.03 -32.73 2.70
CA PHE A 149 23.36 -31.64 1.77
C PHE A 149 22.35 -31.57 0.62
N PHE A 150 22.01 -32.71 0.03
CA PHE A 150 21.06 -32.77 -1.07
C PHE A 150 19.64 -32.31 -0.65
N ILE A 151 19.19 -32.69 0.54
CA ILE A 151 17.92 -32.18 1.11
C ILE A 151 17.99 -30.67 1.32
N ALA A 152 19.08 -30.16 1.93
CA ALA A 152 19.25 -28.73 2.20
C ALA A 152 19.25 -27.89 0.91
N GLN A 153 19.95 -28.37 -0.13
CA GLN A 153 19.97 -27.74 -1.45
C GLN A 153 18.58 -27.73 -2.09
N THR A 154 17.90 -28.88 -2.11
CA THR A 154 16.53 -29.01 -2.66
C THR A 154 15.52 -28.09 -1.96
N LEU A 155 15.67 -27.91 -0.65
CA LEU A 155 14.82 -26.99 0.11
C LEU A 155 15.10 -25.52 -0.22
N VAL A 156 16.36 -25.08 -0.13
CA VAL A 156 16.70 -23.65 -0.26
C VAL A 156 16.68 -23.18 -1.72
N GLU A 157 17.26 -23.95 -2.65
CA GLU A 157 17.47 -23.52 -4.04
C GLU A 157 16.28 -23.81 -4.97
N HIS A 158 15.36 -24.71 -4.59
CA HIS A 158 14.24 -25.13 -5.43
C HIS A 158 12.87 -25.02 -4.76
N THR A 159 12.73 -25.45 -3.50
CA THR A 159 11.42 -25.42 -2.82
C THR A 159 11.06 -24.01 -2.33
N PHE A 160 12.02 -23.31 -1.73
CA PHE A 160 11.87 -21.96 -1.18
C PHE A 160 12.69 -20.92 -1.98
N GLU A 161 12.84 -21.14 -3.29
CA GLU A 161 13.59 -20.26 -4.21
C GLU A 161 13.10 -18.79 -4.15
N LEU A 162 11.79 -18.59 -4.00
CA LEU A 162 11.18 -17.26 -3.94
C LEU A 162 11.63 -16.48 -2.70
N GLU A 163 11.58 -17.10 -1.52
CA GLU A 163 12.09 -16.54 -0.27
C GLU A 163 13.61 -16.35 -0.31
N TRP A 164 14.34 -17.33 -0.83
CA TRP A 164 15.79 -17.26 -0.95
C TRP A 164 16.23 -16.03 -1.74
N ASN A 165 15.63 -15.79 -2.90
CA ASN A 165 15.94 -14.64 -3.75
C ASN A 165 15.42 -13.30 -3.20
N GLU A 166 14.16 -13.21 -2.74
CA GLU A 166 13.57 -11.93 -2.30
C GLU A 166 14.03 -11.48 -0.91
N LEU A 167 14.47 -12.40 -0.04
CA LEU A 167 14.97 -12.06 1.30
C LEU A 167 16.48 -11.82 1.33
N SER A 168 17.24 -12.35 0.36
CA SER A 168 18.68 -12.07 0.23
C SER A 168 18.96 -10.81 -0.61
N GLU A 169 18.24 -10.57 -1.70
CA GLU A 169 18.44 -9.35 -2.47
C GLU A 169 17.99 -8.13 -1.66
N GLY A 170 18.87 -7.10 -1.59
CA GLY A 170 18.66 -5.84 -0.87
C GLY A 170 17.51 -4.95 -1.38
N LYS A 171 16.56 -5.53 -2.11
CA LYS A 171 15.38 -4.90 -2.69
C LYS A 171 14.17 -5.80 -2.43
N MET A 172 13.46 -5.53 -1.34
CA MET A 172 12.11 -6.04 -0.99
C MET A 172 11.01 -5.56 -1.99
N SER A 173 11.40 -5.31 -3.24
CA SER A 173 10.66 -4.61 -4.28
C SER A 173 11.28 -4.95 -5.64
N VAL A 174 11.38 -6.23 -5.98
CA VAL A 174 11.28 -6.63 -7.39
C VAL A 174 9.83 -6.36 -7.81
N HIS A 175 9.57 -5.16 -8.33
CA HIS A 175 8.32 -4.92 -9.06
C HIS A 175 8.38 -5.81 -10.30
N ASP A 176 7.66 -6.93 -10.26
CA ASP A 176 7.21 -7.55 -11.49
C ASP A 176 6.41 -6.49 -12.25
N SER A 177 6.94 -6.06 -13.39
CA SER A 177 6.34 -5.03 -14.21
C SER A 177 4.94 -5.42 -14.68
N MET A 178 4.64 -6.72 -14.74
CA MET A 178 3.40 -7.30 -15.21
C MET A 178 2.31 -7.33 -14.15
N ALA A 179 2.68 -7.57 -12.89
CA ALA A 179 1.76 -7.81 -11.80
C ALA A 179 1.01 -6.54 -11.34
N VAL A 180 -0.26 -6.70 -10.99
CA VAL A 180 -1.08 -5.66 -10.35
C VAL A 180 -0.64 -5.46 -8.89
N SER A 181 -0.75 -4.24 -8.39
CA SER A 181 -0.56 -3.95 -6.96
C SER A 181 -1.53 -4.75 -6.10
N TYR A 182 -1.00 -5.66 -5.28
CA TYR A 182 -1.79 -6.55 -4.43
C TYR A 182 -2.83 -5.78 -3.58
N ARG A 183 -4.07 -6.25 -3.62
CA ARG A 183 -5.20 -5.85 -2.77
C ARG A 183 -5.97 -7.10 -2.33
N PRO A 184 -6.54 -7.12 -1.11
CA PRO A 184 -7.27 -8.28 -0.61
C PRO A 184 -8.63 -8.51 -1.31
N ASN A 185 -9.23 -7.46 -1.87
CA ASN A 185 -10.41 -7.54 -2.72
C ASN A 185 -10.03 -7.07 -4.12
N ILE A 186 -10.26 -7.91 -5.14
CA ILE A 186 -10.00 -7.60 -6.54
C ILE A 186 -11.25 -7.89 -7.36
N HIS A 187 -11.67 -6.93 -8.16
CA HIS A 187 -12.75 -7.12 -9.11
C HIS A 187 -12.22 -7.76 -10.40
N LEU A 188 -12.89 -8.80 -10.91
CA LEU A 188 -12.51 -9.49 -12.14
C LEU A 188 -13.62 -9.33 -13.19
N SER A 189 -13.35 -8.51 -14.22
CA SER A 189 -14.29 -8.20 -15.30
C SER A 189 -14.01 -9.07 -16.52
N ILE A 190 -14.93 -9.95 -16.89
CA ILE A 190 -14.82 -10.81 -18.08
C ILE A 190 -15.68 -10.24 -19.20
N SER A 191 -15.06 -9.72 -20.25
CA SER A 191 -15.74 -8.95 -21.30
C SER A 191 -15.60 -9.61 -22.67
N LEU A 192 -16.72 -9.90 -23.33
CA LEU A 192 -16.74 -10.29 -24.74
C LEU A 192 -16.84 -9.03 -25.60
N LEU A 193 -15.80 -8.73 -26.38
CA LEU A 193 -15.77 -7.60 -27.31
C LEU A 193 -16.03 -8.09 -28.73
N THR A 194 -17.00 -7.47 -29.39
CA THR A 194 -17.33 -7.76 -30.79
C THR A 194 -17.26 -6.49 -31.63
N GLY A 195 -16.46 -6.51 -32.69
CA GLY A 195 -16.35 -5.38 -33.62
C GLY A 195 -17.66 -5.02 -34.32
N ASP A 196 -18.58 -5.98 -34.44
CA ASP A 196 -19.88 -5.80 -35.09
C ASP A 196 -21.04 -5.74 -34.08
N GLY A 197 -22.16 -5.16 -34.51
CA GLY A 197 -23.41 -5.05 -33.72
C GLY A 197 -24.35 -6.25 -33.82
N TYR A 198 -23.87 -7.42 -34.25
CA TYR A 198 -24.70 -8.61 -34.33
C TYR A 198 -24.95 -9.17 -32.93
N PRO A 199 -26.17 -9.61 -32.58
CA PRO A 199 -26.43 -10.18 -31.27
C PRO A 199 -25.65 -11.50 -31.12
N VAL A 200 -24.89 -11.61 -30.03
CA VAL A 200 -24.08 -12.78 -29.68
C VAL A 200 -24.52 -13.27 -28.30
N ALA A 201 -24.49 -14.58 -28.11
CA ALA A 201 -24.71 -15.22 -26.82
C ALA A 201 -23.53 -16.14 -26.50
N TRP A 202 -23.29 -16.38 -25.22
CA TRP A 202 -22.21 -17.24 -24.74
C TRP A 202 -22.63 -18.04 -23.49
N GLU A 203 -22.17 -19.28 -23.40
CA GLU A 203 -22.43 -20.19 -22.27
C GLU A 203 -21.36 -19.99 -21.17
N ILE A 204 -21.16 -18.74 -20.75
CA ILE A 204 -20.10 -18.37 -19.80
C ILE A 204 -20.37 -18.91 -18.38
N ASP A 205 -21.64 -18.98 -17.97
CA ASP A 205 -22.06 -19.44 -16.64
C ASP A 205 -21.57 -20.84 -16.24
N SER A 206 -21.55 -21.79 -17.17
CA SER A 206 -21.11 -23.17 -16.88
C SER A 206 -19.58 -23.24 -16.78
N THR A 207 -18.87 -22.65 -17.76
CA THR A 207 -17.40 -22.59 -17.76
C THR A 207 -16.82 -21.87 -16.55
N LEU A 208 -17.45 -20.80 -16.04
CA LEU A 208 -17.00 -20.14 -14.80
C LEU A 208 -17.25 -20.98 -13.53
N ARG A 209 -18.27 -21.85 -13.54
CA ARG A 209 -18.49 -22.82 -12.46
C ARG A 209 -17.46 -23.95 -12.48
N GLU A 210 -17.01 -24.37 -13.65
CA GLU A 210 -16.00 -25.43 -13.79
C GLU A 210 -14.58 -24.94 -13.50
N TYR A 211 -14.14 -23.81 -14.08
CA TYR A 211 -12.74 -23.37 -14.00
C TYR A 211 -12.49 -22.28 -12.94
N PHE A 212 -13.30 -21.21 -12.95
CA PHE A 212 -13.06 -20.05 -12.09
C PHE A 212 -13.50 -20.27 -10.63
N THR A 213 -14.47 -21.14 -10.38
CA THR A 213 -14.96 -21.39 -9.01
C THR A 213 -13.96 -22.20 -8.16
N PRO A 214 -13.33 -23.27 -8.66
CA PRO A 214 -12.19 -23.90 -7.98
C PRO A 214 -11.01 -22.94 -7.79
N LEU A 215 -10.63 -22.19 -8.84
CA LEU A 215 -9.53 -21.21 -8.76
C LEU A 215 -9.76 -20.17 -7.66
N ARG A 216 -10.96 -19.58 -7.60
CA ARG A 216 -11.34 -18.61 -6.57
C ARG A 216 -11.35 -19.23 -5.16
N LYS A 217 -11.75 -20.50 -5.02
CA LYS A 217 -11.67 -21.21 -3.73
C LYS A 217 -10.22 -21.49 -3.30
N PHE A 218 -9.34 -21.78 -4.25
CA PHE A 218 -7.92 -21.99 -4.01
C PHE A 218 -7.20 -20.68 -3.62
N LEU A 219 -7.53 -19.58 -4.29
CA LEU A 219 -6.96 -18.24 -4.04
C LEU A 219 -7.65 -17.45 -2.92
N SER A 220 -8.78 -17.92 -2.36
CA SER A 220 -9.52 -17.17 -1.32
C SER A 220 -8.73 -16.81 -0.05
N PRO A 221 -7.68 -17.55 0.38
CA PRO A 221 -6.83 -17.09 1.49
C PRO A 221 -5.97 -15.86 1.15
N LEU A 222 -5.76 -15.56 -0.15
CA LEU A 222 -4.97 -14.43 -0.63
C LEU A 222 -5.82 -13.24 -1.07
N VAL A 223 -6.84 -13.53 -1.89
CA VAL A 223 -7.66 -12.53 -2.59
C VAL A 223 -9.11 -13.01 -2.68
N ASN A 224 -10.03 -12.12 -2.33
CA ASN A 224 -11.44 -12.26 -2.59
C ASN A 224 -11.79 -11.67 -3.97
N PHE A 225 -12.31 -12.52 -4.87
CA PHE A 225 -12.66 -12.14 -6.24
C PHE A 225 -14.18 -11.98 -6.42
N THR A 226 -14.59 -10.73 -6.66
CA THR A 226 -15.88 -10.41 -7.31
C THR A 226 -15.72 -10.61 -8.82
N VAL A 227 -16.75 -11.10 -9.50
CA VAL A 227 -16.68 -11.51 -10.92
C VAL A 227 -17.92 -11.01 -11.64
N ASP A 228 -17.73 -10.07 -12.58
CA ASP A 228 -18.78 -9.60 -13.49
C ASP A 228 -18.49 -10.06 -14.92
N THR A 229 -19.56 -10.31 -15.70
CA THR A 229 -19.47 -10.73 -17.10
C THR A 229 -20.26 -9.78 -17.99
N GLY A 230 -19.64 -9.27 -19.08
CA GLY A 230 -20.27 -8.34 -20.01
C GLY A 230 -20.07 -8.71 -21.48
N ILE A 231 -20.96 -8.23 -22.34
CA ILE A 231 -20.79 -8.25 -23.80
C ILE A 231 -20.83 -6.80 -24.30
N LEU A 232 -19.80 -6.40 -25.04
CA LEU A 232 -19.63 -5.08 -25.63
C LEU A 232 -19.64 -5.20 -27.15
N TYR A 233 -20.56 -4.45 -27.78
CA TYR A 233 -20.74 -4.41 -29.23
C TYR A 233 -20.06 -3.18 -29.83
N TYR A 234 -19.73 -3.26 -31.12
CA TYR A 234 -19.05 -2.18 -31.88
C TYR A 234 -17.67 -1.79 -31.32
N ASN A 235 -16.93 -2.73 -30.76
CA ASN A 235 -15.55 -2.51 -30.32
C ASN A 235 -14.63 -3.63 -30.81
N ASP A 236 -13.85 -3.34 -31.86
CA ASP A 236 -12.78 -4.20 -32.40
C ASP A 236 -11.39 -3.82 -31.86
N LEU A 237 -11.33 -2.93 -30.86
CA LEU A 237 -10.13 -2.34 -30.28
C LEU A 237 -9.14 -1.74 -31.31
N ASN A 238 -9.63 -1.30 -32.47
CA ASN A 238 -8.81 -0.81 -33.59
C ASN A 238 -7.73 -1.79 -34.08
N LEU A 239 -7.93 -3.10 -33.86
CA LEU A 239 -6.93 -4.15 -34.18
C LEU A 239 -6.58 -4.21 -35.68
N HIS A 240 -7.44 -3.68 -36.55
CA HIS A 240 -7.15 -3.52 -37.97
C HIS A 240 -5.87 -2.72 -38.25
N THR A 241 -5.47 -1.80 -37.35
CA THR A 241 -4.22 -1.03 -37.46
C THR A 241 -2.94 -1.86 -37.31
N LEU A 242 -3.04 -3.08 -36.77
CA LEU A 242 -1.91 -3.97 -36.51
C LEU A 242 -1.73 -5.06 -37.59
N ASN A 243 -2.63 -5.14 -38.58
CA ASN A 243 -2.64 -6.25 -39.55
C ASN A 243 -1.44 -6.25 -40.53
N ASP A 244 -0.68 -5.15 -40.60
CA ASP A 244 0.57 -5.00 -41.37
C ASP A 244 1.78 -5.62 -40.65
N LYS A 245 1.69 -5.92 -39.35
CA LYS A 245 2.77 -6.54 -38.56
C LYS A 245 2.55 -8.05 -38.45
N SER A 246 3.60 -8.84 -38.63
CA SER A 246 3.55 -10.31 -38.48
C SER A 246 3.79 -10.80 -37.05
N ASN A 247 4.50 -10.02 -36.23
CA ASN A 247 4.70 -10.30 -34.81
C ASN A 247 4.30 -9.06 -34.00
N VAL A 248 3.26 -9.18 -33.19
CA VAL A 248 2.67 -8.12 -32.38
C VAL A 248 3.02 -8.35 -30.92
N THR A 249 3.61 -7.36 -30.27
CA THR A 249 3.91 -7.44 -28.83
C THR A 249 2.82 -6.76 -28.00
N TRP A 250 2.78 -7.03 -26.69
CA TRP A 250 1.89 -6.32 -25.76
C TRP A 250 2.06 -4.79 -25.81
N LYS A 251 3.26 -4.30 -26.16
CA LYS A 251 3.53 -2.86 -26.33
C LYS A 251 2.77 -2.29 -27.51
N ASP A 252 2.83 -2.97 -28.66
CA ASP A 252 2.10 -2.57 -29.87
C ASP A 252 0.59 -2.52 -29.60
N LEU A 253 0.06 -3.51 -28.88
CA LEU A 253 -1.34 -3.53 -28.44
C LEU A 253 -1.67 -2.37 -27.49
N SER A 254 -0.84 -2.12 -26.47
CA SER A 254 -1.07 -1.00 -25.54
C SER A 254 -1.01 0.40 -26.19
N HIS A 255 -0.44 0.50 -27.40
CA HIS A 255 -0.41 1.73 -28.18
C HIS A 255 -1.53 1.84 -29.22
N ALA A 256 -2.07 0.71 -29.71
CA ALA A 256 -3.16 0.67 -30.68
C ALA A 256 -4.56 0.68 -30.02
N VAL A 257 -4.65 0.12 -28.81
CA VAL A 257 -5.90 -0.09 -28.08
C VAL A 257 -6.10 0.98 -27.02
N ASP A 258 -7.24 1.68 -27.05
CA ASP A 258 -7.67 2.49 -25.89
C ASP A 258 -8.33 1.61 -24.83
N LEU A 259 -7.49 1.10 -23.92
CA LEU A 259 -7.92 0.29 -22.78
C LEU A 259 -8.76 1.09 -21.77
N SER A 260 -8.81 2.42 -21.88
CA SER A 260 -9.56 3.30 -20.96
C SER A 260 -11.07 3.18 -21.16
N GLU A 261 -11.53 2.98 -22.40
CA GLU A 261 -12.96 2.76 -22.68
C GLU A 261 -13.49 1.56 -21.91
N LEU A 262 -12.73 0.45 -21.89
CA LEU A 262 -13.08 -0.78 -21.19
C LEU A 262 -13.17 -0.61 -19.67
N LEU A 263 -12.38 0.31 -19.10
CA LEU A 263 -12.42 0.63 -17.67
C LEU A 263 -13.61 1.55 -17.31
N SER A 264 -14.07 2.39 -18.25
CA SER A 264 -15.06 3.44 -17.99
C SER A 264 -16.51 2.93 -17.82
N MET A 265 -16.80 1.70 -18.26
CA MET A 265 -18.16 1.16 -18.27
C MET A 265 -18.66 0.68 -16.89
N ASN A 266 -17.74 0.39 -15.97
CA ASN A 266 -18.08 -0.27 -14.71
C ASN A 266 -17.64 0.58 -13.50
N TYR A 267 -18.60 1.09 -12.73
CA TYR A 267 -18.35 1.73 -11.44
C TYR A 267 -18.09 0.67 -10.36
N PHE A 268 -16.89 0.12 -10.33
CA PHE A 268 -16.44 -0.77 -9.26
C PHE A 268 -16.32 0.00 -7.94
N SER A 269 -16.65 -0.67 -6.83
CA SER A 269 -16.41 -0.12 -5.47
C SER A 269 -15.03 -0.53 -4.96
N GLU A 270 -14.45 -1.56 -5.56
CA GLU A 270 -13.16 -2.15 -5.24
C GLU A 270 -11.99 -1.34 -5.81
N ALA A 271 -10.92 -1.20 -5.03
CA ALA A 271 -9.75 -0.38 -5.39
C ALA A 271 -8.77 -1.04 -6.38
N GLY A 272 -9.06 -2.25 -6.85
CA GLY A 272 -8.24 -2.98 -7.81
C GLY A 272 -9.11 -3.83 -8.72
N SER A 273 -8.86 -3.77 -10.04
CA SER A 273 -9.57 -4.53 -11.05
C SER A 273 -8.61 -5.25 -12.00
N LEU A 274 -9.04 -6.42 -12.48
CA LEU A 274 -8.40 -7.23 -13.50
C LEU A 274 -9.38 -7.45 -14.65
N ASN A 275 -8.95 -7.17 -15.87
CA ASN A 275 -9.79 -7.22 -17.06
C ASN A 275 -9.39 -8.41 -17.94
N LEU A 276 -10.34 -9.28 -18.24
CA LEU A 276 -10.15 -10.44 -19.12
C LEU A 276 -11.08 -10.29 -20.31
N ALA A 277 -10.55 -9.84 -21.45
CA ALA A 277 -11.35 -9.59 -22.64
C ALA A 277 -11.14 -10.67 -23.71
N ILE A 278 -12.23 -11.20 -24.26
CA ILE A 278 -12.22 -12.02 -25.47
C ILE A 278 -12.61 -11.12 -26.63
N VAL A 279 -11.73 -10.96 -27.62
CA VAL A 279 -11.88 -9.97 -28.69
C VAL A 279 -12.12 -10.66 -30.02
N PHE A 280 -13.15 -10.22 -30.74
CA PHE A 280 -13.43 -10.64 -32.11
C PHE A 280 -13.41 -9.42 -33.04
N PRO A 281 -12.59 -9.45 -34.12
CA PRO A 281 -12.50 -8.34 -35.07
C PRO A 281 -13.81 -8.14 -35.84
N SER A 282 -14.00 -6.95 -36.43
CA SER A 282 -15.16 -6.69 -37.30
C SER A 282 -14.98 -7.35 -38.67
N GLU A 283 -16.08 -7.90 -39.21
CA GLU A 283 -16.14 -8.41 -40.58
C GLU A 283 -15.84 -7.34 -41.64
N GLN A 284 -16.09 -6.05 -41.32
CA GLN A 284 -15.90 -4.94 -42.25
C GLN A 284 -14.44 -4.50 -42.38
N THR A 285 -13.65 -4.63 -41.32
CA THR A 285 -12.25 -4.17 -41.27
C THR A 285 -11.24 -5.30 -41.44
N CYS A 286 -11.60 -6.55 -41.11
CA CYS A 286 -10.71 -7.71 -41.13
C CYS A 286 -11.42 -9.00 -41.61
N SER A 287 -11.96 -8.98 -42.83
CA SER A 287 -12.61 -10.14 -43.47
C SER A 287 -11.69 -11.36 -43.62
N ASP A 288 -10.43 -11.12 -43.98
CA ASP A 288 -9.44 -12.18 -44.28
C ASP A 288 -8.74 -12.71 -43.00
N GLY A 289 -9.04 -12.07 -41.86
CA GLY A 289 -8.49 -12.34 -40.55
C GLY A 289 -7.24 -11.52 -40.19
N LEU A 290 -6.78 -11.70 -38.96
CA LEU A 290 -5.59 -11.03 -38.42
C LEU A 290 -4.33 -11.87 -38.72
N ASN A 291 -3.40 -11.29 -39.48
CA ASN A 291 -2.19 -11.97 -39.98
C ASN A 291 -1.20 -12.36 -38.88
N PHE A 292 -1.17 -11.64 -37.76
CA PHE A 292 -0.27 -11.90 -36.63
C PHE A 292 -0.71 -13.06 -35.72
N ILE A 293 -1.86 -13.69 -36.01
CA ILE A 293 -2.38 -14.83 -35.26
C ILE A 293 -2.20 -16.06 -36.14
N GLU A 294 -1.34 -17.00 -35.74
CA GLU A 294 -1.10 -18.22 -36.51
C GLU A 294 -2.29 -19.19 -36.38
N ASP A 295 -2.67 -19.51 -35.14
CA ASP A 295 -3.79 -20.37 -34.74
C ASP A 295 -5.17 -19.67 -34.77
N SER A 296 -6.20 -20.26 -34.16
CA SER A 296 -7.55 -19.68 -34.07
C SER A 296 -7.63 -18.40 -33.23
N TRP A 297 -6.83 -18.31 -32.17
CA TRP A 297 -6.78 -17.21 -31.22
C TRP A 297 -5.41 -17.15 -30.55
N SER A 298 -5.04 -16.01 -29.98
CA SER A 298 -3.82 -15.84 -29.17
C SER A 298 -4.09 -14.97 -27.93
N SER A 299 -3.41 -15.29 -26.83
CA SER A 299 -3.43 -14.50 -25.60
C SER A 299 -2.33 -13.45 -25.60
N PHE A 300 -2.68 -12.25 -25.15
CA PHE A 300 -1.75 -11.16 -24.88
C PHE A 300 -2.00 -10.62 -23.47
N LEU A 301 -0.99 -10.76 -22.62
CA LEU A 301 -1.01 -10.31 -21.25
C LEU A 301 -0.51 -8.86 -21.20
N ILE A 302 -1.31 -7.96 -20.63
CA ILE A 302 -1.06 -6.51 -20.59
C ILE A 302 -0.70 -6.12 -19.14
N PRO A 303 0.49 -5.52 -18.93
CA PRO A 303 0.95 -5.13 -17.60
C PRO A 303 -0.09 -4.33 -16.82
N GLN A 304 -0.33 -4.74 -15.57
CA GLN A 304 -1.18 -4.03 -14.60
C GLN A 304 -2.66 -3.85 -15.02
N TRP A 305 -3.11 -4.46 -16.12
CA TRP A 305 -4.47 -4.31 -16.65
C TRP A 305 -5.22 -5.65 -16.74
N GLY A 306 -4.55 -6.71 -17.22
CA GLY A 306 -5.14 -8.03 -17.40
C GLY A 306 -4.74 -8.70 -18.72
N MET A 307 -5.70 -9.29 -19.45
CA MET A 307 -5.42 -10.05 -20.68
C MET A 307 -6.45 -9.81 -21.80
N LEU A 308 -5.95 -9.82 -23.04
CA LEU A 308 -6.75 -9.94 -24.26
C LEU A 308 -6.56 -11.33 -24.88
N ALA A 309 -7.63 -12.09 -25.08
CA ALA A 309 -7.66 -13.24 -25.98
C ALA A 309 -8.23 -12.78 -27.33
N ILE A 310 -7.35 -12.60 -28.33
CA ILE A 310 -7.73 -12.06 -29.64
C ILE A 310 -7.98 -13.20 -30.61
N ASN A 311 -9.11 -13.17 -31.32
CA ASN A 311 -9.46 -14.15 -32.34
C ASN A 311 -8.99 -13.73 -33.73
N LYS A 312 -8.55 -14.73 -34.51
CA LYS A 312 -8.11 -14.53 -35.90
C LYS A 312 -9.22 -14.07 -36.83
N TYR A 313 -10.45 -14.55 -36.62
CA TYR A 313 -11.58 -14.35 -37.53
C TYR A 313 -12.77 -13.66 -36.85
N PRO A 314 -13.57 -12.87 -37.59
CA PRO A 314 -14.79 -12.25 -37.08
C PRO A 314 -15.85 -13.28 -36.68
N LEU A 315 -16.73 -12.90 -35.76
CA LEU A 315 -17.86 -13.75 -35.37
C LEU A 315 -18.91 -13.81 -36.47
N LYS A 316 -19.39 -15.03 -36.77
CA LYS A 316 -20.56 -15.20 -37.64
C LYS A 316 -21.80 -14.58 -36.99
N PRO A 317 -22.67 -13.87 -37.73
CA PRO A 317 -23.87 -13.25 -37.17
C PRO A 317 -24.75 -14.27 -36.44
N ARG A 318 -25.27 -13.88 -35.26
CA ARG A 318 -26.13 -14.73 -34.40
C ARG A 318 -25.47 -16.03 -33.93
N SER A 319 -24.17 -15.98 -33.65
CA SER A 319 -23.42 -17.10 -33.08
C SER A 319 -23.72 -17.28 -31.59
N LEU A 320 -23.66 -18.54 -31.14
CA LEU A 320 -23.66 -18.95 -29.75
C LEU A 320 -22.29 -19.56 -29.44
N LEU A 321 -21.52 -18.91 -28.56
CA LEU A 321 -20.26 -19.43 -28.07
C LEU A 321 -20.53 -20.50 -27.02
N LYS A 322 -20.20 -21.75 -27.36
CA LYS A 322 -20.37 -22.91 -26.49
C LYS A 322 -19.21 -23.08 -25.52
N GLU A 323 -19.51 -23.75 -24.41
CA GLU A 323 -18.56 -24.22 -23.39
C GLU A 323 -17.23 -24.73 -23.98
N ASN A 324 -17.26 -25.69 -24.91
CA ASN A 324 -16.05 -26.31 -25.50
C ASN A 324 -15.07 -25.31 -26.14
N TYR A 325 -15.56 -24.17 -26.63
CA TYR A 325 -14.72 -23.14 -27.25
C TYR A 325 -14.17 -22.14 -26.21
N LEU A 326 -14.96 -21.82 -25.18
CA LEU A 326 -14.53 -20.95 -24.08
C LEU A 326 -13.53 -21.65 -23.13
N THR A 327 -13.68 -22.96 -22.94
CA THR A 327 -12.84 -23.81 -22.07
C THR A 327 -11.33 -23.54 -22.18
N PRO A 328 -10.68 -23.64 -23.36
CA PRO A 328 -9.24 -23.40 -23.47
C PRO A 328 -8.84 -21.94 -23.18
N ILE A 329 -9.70 -20.97 -23.48
CA ILE A 329 -9.46 -19.56 -23.18
C ILE A 329 -9.56 -19.32 -21.66
N MET A 330 -10.55 -19.91 -20.99
CA MET A 330 -10.70 -19.84 -19.54
C MET A 330 -9.54 -20.50 -18.79
N TYR A 331 -8.98 -21.60 -19.31
CA TYR A 331 -7.78 -22.23 -18.75
C TYR A 331 -6.53 -21.32 -18.87
N GLN A 332 -6.34 -20.66 -20.02
CA GLN A 332 -5.27 -19.68 -20.19
C GLN A 332 -5.45 -18.49 -19.24
N PHE A 333 -6.67 -17.95 -19.14
CA PHE A 333 -7.02 -16.90 -18.18
C PHE A 333 -6.70 -17.31 -16.73
N ALA A 334 -7.05 -18.54 -16.32
CA ALA A 334 -6.75 -19.06 -14.99
C ALA A 334 -5.24 -19.15 -14.72
N THR A 335 -4.45 -19.56 -15.70
CA THR A 335 -2.98 -19.69 -15.59
C THR A 335 -2.31 -18.33 -15.46
N ASP A 336 -2.72 -17.37 -16.27
CA ASP A 336 -2.09 -16.05 -16.35
C ASP A 336 -2.52 -15.11 -15.20
N ILE A 337 -3.63 -15.40 -14.51
CA ILE A 337 -3.97 -14.77 -13.23
C ILE A 337 -2.84 -14.95 -12.20
N PHE A 338 -2.15 -16.10 -12.17
CA PHE A 338 -1.01 -16.27 -11.27
C PHE A 338 0.14 -15.29 -11.60
N GLN A 339 0.39 -15.00 -12.88
CA GLN A 339 1.37 -13.98 -13.27
C GLN A 339 0.88 -12.56 -12.95
N LEU A 340 -0.38 -12.24 -13.24
CA LEU A 340 -1.00 -10.93 -12.93
C LEU A 340 -1.06 -10.62 -11.42
N LEU A 341 -1.08 -11.64 -10.56
CA LEU A 341 -0.97 -11.49 -9.10
C LEU A 341 0.49 -11.42 -8.61
N GLY A 342 1.48 -11.70 -9.46
CA GLY A 342 2.89 -11.80 -9.08
C GLY A 342 3.22 -13.09 -8.30
N LEU A 343 2.45 -14.17 -8.49
CA LEU A 343 2.72 -15.52 -7.96
C LEU A 343 3.70 -16.31 -8.86
N LYS A 344 3.93 -15.83 -10.09
CA LYS A 344 4.78 -16.47 -11.11
C LYS A 344 5.65 -15.40 -11.77
N LYS A 345 6.98 -15.58 -11.77
CA LYS A 345 7.91 -14.77 -12.58
C LYS A 345 8.06 -15.38 -13.98
N ASP A 346 8.43 -14.56 -14.97
CA ASP A 346 8.45 -14.89 -16.41
C ASP A 346 8.94 -16.30 -16.76
N SER A 347 8.19 -16.98 -17.65
CA SER A 347 8.48 -18.26 -18.30
C SER A 347 8.93 -19.46 -17.42
N GLN A 348 9.02 -19.33 -16.10
CA GLN A 348 9.20 -20.44 -15.18
C GLN A 348 7.91 -21.27 -15.11
N ASP A 349 8.00 -22.59 -15.18
CA ASP A 349 6.86 -23.45 -14.93
C ASP A 349 6.43 -23.36 -13.46
N LEU A 350 5.11 -23.29 -13.23
CA LEU A 350 4.51 -23.31 -11.88
C LEU A 350 4.70 -24.70 -11.28
N SER A 351 5.90 -24.96 -10.74
CA SER A 351 6.31 -26.27 -10.23
C SER A 351 5.40 -26.74 -9.09
N SER A 352 4.93 -25.81 -8.24
CA SER A 352 3.82 -26.07 -7.30
C SER A 352 3.07 -24.79 -6.90
N PRO A 353 1.84 -24.56 -7.40
CA PRO A 353 1.02 -23.42 -7.00
C PRO A 353 0.80 -23.32 -5.48
N SER A 354 0.68 -24.46 -4.78
CA SER A 354 0.48 -24.52 -3.33
C SER A 354 1.65 -23.91 -2.53
N ILE A 355 2.90 -24.14 -2.95
CA ILE A 355 4.07 -23.56 -2.27
C ILE A 355 4.23 -22.08 -2.67
N SER A 356 4.04 -21.73 -3.95
CA SER A 356 4.08 -20.33 -4.40
C SER A 356 3.09 -19.43 -3.67
N ILE A 357 1.88 -19.93 -3.36
CA ILE A 357 0.88 -19.23 -2.54
C ILE A 357 1.40 -18.97 -1.12
N ASP A 358 2.05 -19.96 -0.50
CA ASP A 358 2.61 -19.83 0.84
C ASP A 358 3.80 -18.85 0.89
N SER A 359 4.71 -18.93 -0.07
CA SER A 359 5.80 -17.97 -0.25
C SER A 359 5.24 -16.56 -0.42
N PHE A 360 4.17 -16.40 -1.20
CA PHE A 360 3.50 -15.12 -1.37
C PHE A 360 2.87 -14.59 -0.08
N LYS A 361 2.21 -15.43 0.75
CA LYS A 361 1.72 -15.00 2.08
C LYS A 361 2.86 -14.41 2.92
N ARG A 362 3.99 -15.11 2.99
CA ARG A 362 5.18 -14.70 3.75
C ARG A 362 5.73 -13.37 3.24
N LEU A 363 6.04 -13.29 1.95
CA LEU A 363 6.63 -12.11 1.31
C LEU A 363 5.68 -10.90 1.34
N LYS A 364 4.37 -11.08 1.10
CA LYS A 364 3.39 -9.99 1.19
C LYS A 364 3.16 -9.50 2.60
N THR A 365 3.20 -10.37 3.60
CA THR A 365 3.12 -9.97 5.02
C THR A 365 4.28 -9.02 5.36
N LEU A 366 5.51 -9.35 4.95
CA LEU A 366 6.69 -8.47 5.14
C LEU A 366 6.57 -7.15 4.35
N GLN A 367 6.17 -7.22 3.08
CA GLN A 367 5.97 -6.03 2.24
C GLN A 367 4.88 -5.10 2.80
N ASN A 368 3.78 -5.65 3.34
CA ASN A 368 2.72 -4.89 4.00
C ASN A 368 3.20 -4.21 5.30
N ILE A 369 3.97 -4.90 6.14
CA ILE A 369 4.61 -4.28 7.33
C ILE A 369 5.50 -3.12 6.90
N HIS A 370 6.36 -3.33 5.90
CA HIS A 370 7.27 -2.29 5.42
C HIS A 370 6.51 -1.09 4.85
N LYS A 371 5.48 -1.32 4.02
CA LYS A 371 4.61 -0.29 3.46
C LYS A 371 3.93 0.52 4.56
N ALA A 372 3.33 -0.14 5.56
CA ALA A 372 2.67 0.54 6.67
C ALA A 372 3.67 1.38 7.51
N GLN A 373 4.89 0.89 7.74
CA GLN A 373 5.95 1.66 8.40
C GLN A 373 6.31 2.94 7.62
N GLU A 374 6.47 2.86 6.30
CA GLU A 374 6.76 4.05 5.47
C GLU A 374 5.58 5.03 5.40
N THR A 375 4.33 4.54 5.39
CA THR A 375 3.11 5.38 5.48
C THR A 375 3.04 6.10 6.84
N LEU A 376 3.24 5.38 7.95
CA LEU A 376 3.26 5.98 9.29
C LEU A 376 4.43 6.97 9.47
N TRP A 377 5.58 6.70 8.88
CA TRP A 377 6.70 7.63 8.88
C TRP A 377 6.43 8.87 8.02
N SER A 378 5.72 8.71 6.90
CA SER A 378 5.25 9.82 6.06
C SER A 378 4.23 10.70 6.80
N LEU A 379 3.33 10.10 7.60
CA LEU A 379 2.44 10.82 8.52
C LEU A 379 3.24 11.62 9.57
N VAL A 380 4.30 11.04 10.15
CA VAL A 380 5.18 11.74 11.09
C VAL A 380 5.94 12.90 10.43
N LYS A 381 6.45 12.73 9.21
CA LYS A 381 7.08 13.81 8.42
C LYS A 381 6.09 14.95 8.18
N LEU A 382 4.89 14.62 7.69
CA LEU A 382 3.85 15.59 7.34
C LEU A 382 3.35 16.38 8.56
N THR A 383 3.13 15.70 9.70
CA THR A 383 2.73 16.37 10.95
C THR A 383 3.87 17.17 11.61
N ARG A 384 5.14 16.91 11.25
CA ARG A 384 6.29 17.75 11.65
C ARG A 384 6.41 18.99 10.77
N SER A 385 6.17 18.90 9.45
CA SER A 385 6.20 20.06 8.54
C SER A 385 5.01 20.99 8.76
N PHE A 386 3.81 20.45 8.95
CA PHE A 386 2.58 21.21 9.16
C PHE A 386 2.17 21.22 10.64
N GLN A 387 2.88 22.01 11.46
CA GLN A 387 2.65 22.03 12.91
C GLN A 387 1.25 22.52 13.33
N THR A 388 0.59 23.29 12.46
CA THR A 388 -0.75 23.88 12.65
C THR A 388 -1.91 22.95 12.29
N MET A 389 -1.59 21.82 11.66
CA MET A 389 -2.54 20.81 11.20
C MET A 389 -3.28 20.17 12.37
N SER A 390 -4.60 20.01 12.23
CA SER A 390 -5.41 19.21 13.16
C SER A 390 -5.04 17.74 13.06
N ILE A 391 -4.99 17.05 14.21
CA ILE A 391 -4.89 15.58 14.25
C ILE A 391 -6.09 15.08 15.05
N PRO A 392 -7.11 14.50 14.38
CA PRO A 392 -8.28 13.90 15.03
C PRO A 392 -7.91 12.77 16.00
N LYS A 393 -8.85 12.43 16.89
CA LYS A 393 -8.68 11.29 17.81
C LYS A 393 -8.68 9.95 17.08
N GLU A 394 -9.45 9.85 16.00
CA GLU A 394 -9.54 8.67 15.14
C GLU A 394 -8.18 8.34 14.52
N VAL A 395 -7.46 9.34 14.01
CA VAL A 395 -6.08 9.17 13.52
C VAL A 395 -5.15 8.62 14.60
N LEU A 396 -5.25 9.10 15.85
CA LEU A 396 -4.48 8.52 16.95
C LEU A 396 -4.87 7.06 17.22
N SER A 397 -6.18 6.75 17.23
CA SER A 397 -6.69 5.39 17.42
C SER A 397 -6.12 4.43 16.37
N ASN A 398 -6.30 4.77 15.08
CA ASN A 398 -5.84 3.98 13.94
C ASN A 398 -4.32 3.79 13.97
N VAL A 399 -3.55 4.82 14.35
CA VAL A 399 -2.08 4.70 14.51
C VAL A 399 -1.72 3.77 15.68
N THR A 400 -2.40 3.85 16.83
CA THR A 400 -2.12 2.94 17.95
C THR A 400 -2.53 1.50 17.64
N GLU A 401 -3.62 1.30 16.92
CA GLU A 401 -4.12 -0.01 16.52
C GLU A 401 -3.24 -0.65 15.46
N ALA A 402 -2.82 0.10 14.43
CA ALA A 402 -1.80 -0.33 13.47
C ALA A 402 -0.50 -0.78 14.15
N LEU A 403 -0.01 -0.03 15.15
CA LEU A 403 1.20 -0.43 15.88
C LEU A 403 0.99 -1.70 16.72
N ASN A 404 -0.21 -1.92 17.28
CA ASN A 404 -0.57 -3.16 17.99
C ASN A 404 -0.72 -4.37 17.03
N LEU A 405 -1.31 -4.18 15.84
CA LEU A 405 -1.38 -5.21 14.80
C LEU A 405 0.01 -5.60 14.34
N ARG A 406 0.90 -4.63 14.11
CA ARG A 406 2.30 -4.90 13.78
C ARG A 406 2.96 -5.79 14.84
N LEU A 407 2.79 -5.49 16.13
CA LEU A 407 3.37 -6.30 17.21
C LEU A 407 2.84 -7.74 17.21
N GLN A 408 1.54 -7.94 16.99
CA GLN A 408 0.94 -9.28 16.86
C GLN A 408 1.50 -10.05 15.67
N ILE A 409 1.68 -9.40 14.52
CA ILE A 409 2.28 -10.05 13.34
C ILE A 409 3.74 -10.43 13.63
N VAL A 410 4.53 -9.54 14.24
CA VAL A 410 5.93 -9.84 14.65
C VAL A 410 5.99 -11.04 15.61
N GLU A 411 5.06 -11.15 16.56
CA GLU A 411 4.97 -12.31 17.46
C GLU A 411 4.67 -13.62 16.69
N ILE A 412 3.83 -13.58 15.66
CA ILE A 412 3.56 -14.74 14.80
C ILE A 412 4.78 -15.11 13.96
N LEU A 413 5.43 -14.14 13.31
CA LEU A 413 6.58 -14.37 12.42
C LEU A 413 7.78 -14.99 13.16
N ASN A 414 8.01 -14.55 14.40
CA ASN A 414 9.18 -14.90 15.21
C ASN A 414 8.99 -16.20 16.02
N ASP A 415 7.80 -16.80 16.05
CA ASP A 415 7.54 -17.98 16.90
C ASP A 415 7.92 -19.29 16.18
N PRO A 416 8.99 -19.99 16.63
CA PRO A 416 9.47 -21.21 15.98
C PRO A 416 8.48 -22.37 15.99
N LEU A 417 7.45 -22.32 16.85
CA LEU A 417 6.45 -23.39 16.99
C LEU A 417 5.14 -23.09 16.24
N LYS A 418 5.04 -21.92 15.58
CA LYS A 418 3.81 -21.44 14.92
C LYS A 418 4.08 -21.04 13.46
N GLY A 419 3.97 -21.99 12.54
CA GLY A 419 4.12 -21.73 11.11
C GLY A 419 3.19 -22.52 10.20
N GLY A 420 2.01 -22.91 10.69
CA GLY A 420 0.98 -23.61 9.92
C GLY A 420 0.22 -22.67 8.97
N ASP A 421 -0.50 -23.25 8.00
CA ASP A 421 -1.24 -22.49 6.99
C ASP A 421 -2.22 -21.47 7.60
N LEU A 422 -2.96 -21.85 8.65
CA LEU A 422 -3.98 -21.00 9.26
C LEU A 422 -3.34 -19.76 9.92
N LEU A 423 -2.17 -19.93 10.54
CA LEU A 423 -1.40 -18.86 11.15
C LEU A 423 -0.87 -17.88 10.09
N TRP A 424 -0.37 -18.37 8.96
CA TRP A 424 0.08 -17.53 7.84
C TRP A 424 -1.07 -16.80 7.14
N ASN A 425 -2.24 -17.44 7.00
CA ASN A 425 -3.45 -16.79 6.51
C ASN A 425 -3.89 -15.65 7.45
N ASN A 426 -3.86 -15.89 8.77
CA ASN A 426 -4.16 -14.85 9.76
C ASN A 426 -3.12 -13.70 9.73
N ALA A 427 -1.83 -14.01 9.64
CA ALA A 427 -0.77 -13.00 9.53
C ALA A 427 -0.96 -12.10 8.29
N LEU A 428 -1.35 -12.68 7.14
CA LEU A 428 -1.66 -11.92 5.94
C LEU A 428 -2.88 -11.00 6.14
N ILE A 429 -3.96 -11.50 6.76
CA ILE A 429 -5.18 -10.70 7.07
C ILE A 429 -4.82 -9.52 7.98
N LEU A 430 -4.12 -9.76 9.09
CA LEU A 430 -3.66 -8.71 10.01
C LEU A 430 -2.73 -7.70 9.31
N SER A 431 -1.90 -8.15 8.36
CA SER A 431 -1.03 -7.27 7.58
C SER A 431 -1.79 -6.38 6.59
N ASN A 432 -2.92 -6.86 6.06
CA ASN A 432 -3.80 -6.08 5.19
C ASN A 432 -4.53 -4.99 5.99
N GLU A 433 -5.08 -5.35 7.15
CA GLU A 433 -5.72 -4.41 8.09
C GLU A 433 -4.72 -3.35 8.61
N LEU A 434 -3.48 -3.76 8.92
CA LEU A 434 -2.37 -2.86 9.25
C LEU A 434 -2.13 -1.80 8.17
N VAL A 435 -2.11 -2.21 6.89
CA VAL A 435 -1.95 -1.26 5.77
C VAL A 435 -3.17 -0.35 5.66
N GLU A 436 -4.39 -0.88 5.74
CA GLU A 436 -5.64 -0.12 5.65
C GLU A 436 -5.76 0.95 6.76
N LEU A 437 -5.46 0.59 8.01
CA LEU A 437 -5.45 1.54 9.13
C LEU A 437 -4.37 2.62 8.95
N SER A 438 -3.20 2.27 8.41
CA SER A 438 -2.13 3.24 8.12
C SER A 438 -2.50 4.20 6.98
N GLU A 439 -3.14 3.71 5.90
CA GLU A 439 -3.63 4.51 4.78
C GLU A 439 -4.77 5.43 5.25
N THR A 440 -5.75 4.90 6.00
CA THR A 440 -6.87 5.67 6.56
C THR A 440 -6.41 6.75 7.53
N ALA A 441 -5.41 6.47 8.38
CA ALA A 441 -4.80 7.45 9.27
C ALA A 441 -4.07 8.57 8.49
N PHE A 442 -3.41 8.25 7.38
CA PHE A 442 -2.67 9.22 6.56
C PHE A 442 -3.59 10.10 5.68
N PHE A 443 -4.62 9.50 5.07
CA PHE A 443 -5.53 10.17 4.13
C PHE A 443 -6.81 10.74 4.79
N HIS A 444 -6.87 10.80 6.13
CA HIS A 444 -8.04 11.29 6.86
C HIS A 444 -8.50 12.67 6.38
N GLY A 445 -9.80 12.83 6.05
CA GLY A 445 -10.33 14.03 5.40
C GLY A 445 -10.00 15.34 6.11
N ASP A 446 -10.26 15.42 7.42
CA ASP A 446 -9.95 16.59 8.26
C ASP A 446 -8.47 17.01 8.20
N MET A 447 -7.56 16.05 8.12
CA MET A 447 -6.12 16.30 8.08
C MET A 447 -5.75 17.05 6.80
N VAL A 448 -6.23 16.59 5.65
CA VAL A 448 -5.97 17.24 4.35
C VAL A 448 -6.69 18.58 4.26
N GLN A 449 -7.97 18.65 4.65
CA GLN A 449 -8.80 19.84 4.49
C GLN A 449 -8.33 21.03 5.36
N GLN A 450 -7.89 20.81 6.60
CA GLN A 450 -7.53 21.91 7.50
C GLN A 450 -6.18 22.56 7.18
N ASN A 451 -5.30 21.91 6.38
CA ASN A 451 -4.10 22.56 5.85
C ASN A 451 -4.43 23.73 4.90
N PHE A 452 -5.61 23.76 4.28
CA PHE A 452 -6.04 24.85 3.39
C PHE A 452 -6.59 26.08 4.12
N PHE A 453 -6.56 26.11 5.45
CA PHE A 453 -6.91 27.30 6.26
C PHE A 453 -5.67 27.90 6.96
N PRO A 454 -4.82 28.68 6.24
CA PRO A 454 -3.78 29.51 6.83
C PRO A 454 -4.24 30.28 8.08
N GLN A 455 -3.37 30.30 9.11
CA GLN A 455 -3.62 31.08 10.33
C GLN A 455 -3.77 32.59 10.03
N GLU A 456 -3.22 33.07 8.92
CA GLU A 456 -3.37 34.44 8.42
C GLU A 456 -4.83 34.78 8.10
N HIS A 457 -5.59 33.86 7.49
CA HIS A 457 -7.02 34.05 7.26
C HIS A 457 -7.82 34.01 8.57
N LYS A 458 -7.41 33.17 9.52
CA LYS A 458 -7.99 33.16 10.87
C LYS A 458 -7.77 34.50 11.58
N LEU A 459 -6.56 35.06 11.49
CA LEU A 459 -6.24 36.39 12.00
C LEU A 459 -7.08 37.46 11.29
N ALA A 460 -7.17 37.43 9.96
CA ALA A 460 -7.95 38.39 9.17
C ALA A 460 -9.46 38.37 9.50
N VAL A 461 -10.02 37.23 9.90
CA VAL A 461 -11.42 37.11 10.36
C VAL A 461 -11.62 37.65 11.78
N TYR A 462 -10.68 37.43 12.71
CA TYR A 462 -10.83 37.90 14.10
C TYR A 462 -10.31 39.33 14.35
N LEU A 463 -9.37 39.84 13.55
CA LEU A 463 -8.78 41.17 13.72
C LEU A 463 -9.80 42.33 13.63
N PRO A 464 -10.81 42.32 12.74
CA PRO A 464 -11.86 43.35 12.71
C PRO A 464 -12.72 43.40 13.99
N LEU A 465 -12.88 42.26 14.69
CA LEU A 465 -13.64 42.18 15.94
C LEU A 465 -12.78 42.55 17.15
N LEU A 466 -11.58 41.95 17.25
CA LEU A 466 -10.70 42.13 18.40
C LEU A 466 -9.96 43.46 18.35
N GLY A 467 -9.42 43.86 17.19
CA GLY A 467 -8.62 45.08 17.02
C GLY A 467 -9.25 46.33 17.64
N PRO A 468 -10.51 46.70 17.28
CA PRO A 468 -11.19 47.84 17.88
C PRO A 468 -11.36 47.71 19.41
N THR A 469 -11.70 46.51 19.91
CA THR A 469 -11.87 46.29 21.36
C THR A 469 -10.56 46.39 22.13
N THR A 470 -9.45 45.88 21.58
CA THR A 470 -8.10 46.04 22.15
C THR A 470 -7.70 47.51 22.19
N VAL A 471 -7.87 48.22 21.07
CA VAL A 471 -7.51 49.63 20.92
C VAL A 471 -8.31 50.51 21.90
N VAL A 472 -9.63 50.33 21.99
CA VAL A 472 -10.48 51.10 22.91
C VAL A 472 -10.13 50.81 24.36
N THR A 473 -9.91 49.55 24.73
CA THR A 473 -9.57 49.16 26.12
C THR A 473 -8.20 49.73 26.53
N PHE A 474 -7.19 49.63 25.66
CA PHE A 474 -5.83 50.05 25.98
C PHE A 474 -5.65 51.57 25.91
N LEU A 475 -6.22 52.26 24.90
CA LEU A 475 -6.22 53.73 24.86
C LEU A 475 -7.06 54.34 25.99
N GLY A 476 -8.19 53.72 26.34
CA GLY A 476 -8.98 54.11 27.50
C GLY A 476 -8.17 54.04 28.80
N PHE A 477 -7.44 52.94 29.01
CA PHE A 477 -6.55 52.77 30.15
C PHE A 477 -5.39 53.77 30.17
N LEU A 478 -4.69 53.97 29.05
CA LEU A 478 -3.61 54.95 28.92
C LEU A 478 -4.09 56.37 29.21
N ARG A 479 -5.29 56.74 28.74
CA ARG A 479 -5.90 58.05 29.02
C ARG A 479 -6.23 58.22 30.50
N ILE A 480 -6.71 57.17 31.17
CA ILE A 480 -6.99 57.15 32.62
C ILE A 480 -5.68 57.24 33.44
N ILE A 481 -4.58 56.61 33.00
CA ILE A 481 -3.26 56.76 33.63
C ILE A 481 -2.76 58.20 33.50
N LYS A 482 -2.80 58.77 32.29
CA LYS A 482 -2.31 60.11 31.94
C LYS A 482 -3.19 61.25 32.49
N GLU A 483 -4.33 60.94 33.09
CA GLU A 483 -5.16 61.90 33.80
C GLU A 483 -4.46 62.35 35.10
N GLU A 484 -3.78 63.50 35.04
CA GLU A 484 -3.25 64.23 36.18
C GLU A 484 -4.39 64.90 36.96
N ASN A 485 -4.29 64.96 38.29
CA ASN A 485 -5.34 65.51 39.15
C ASN A 485 -5.61 66.99 38.79
N PRO A 486 -6.85 67.38 38.41
CA PRO A 486 -7.21 68.78 38.12
C PRO A 486 -7.41 69.62 39.39
N GLY A 487 -6.54 69.43 40.40
CA GLY A 487 -6.56 70.11 41.70
C GLY A 487 -5.37 71.05 41.93
N SER A 488 -4.38 71.11 41.03
CA SER A 488 -3.13 71.85 41.23
C SER A 488 -2.88 72.98 40.21
N LYS A 489 -3.96 73.65 39.74
CA LYS A 489 -3.85 74.87 38.91
C LYS A 489 -4.76 76.00 39.42
N LYS A 490 -4.37 76.61 40.56
CA LYS A 490 -4.76 77.98 40.98
C LYS A 490 -3.84 78.45 42.12
N LYS A 491 -3.39 79.72 42.04
CA LYS A 491 -2.22 80.33 42.75
C LYS A 491 -0.88 79.83 42.14
N VAL A 492 0.08 80.67 41.75
CA VAL A 492 0.26 82.14 41.90
C VAL A 492 0.67 82.77 40.56
N SER A 493 0.24 84.01 40.33
CA SER A 493 0.86 84.94 39.36
C SER A 493 1.46 86.10 40.17
N GLU A 494 2.77 86.33 40.07
CA GLU A 494 3.36 87.69 40.01
C GLU A 494 4.90 87.65 39.88
N LYS A 495 5.43 88.45 38.93
CA LYS A 495 6.83 88.94 38.77
C LYS A 495 7.89 87.86 38.44
N SER A 496 8.85 88.08 37.54
CA SER A 496 9.26 89.32 36.84
C SER A 496 9.91 89.06 35.47
N GLU A 497 9.74 90.00 34.55
CA GLU A 497 10.46 90.19 33.28
C GLU A 497 10.91 91.68 33.21
N PRO A 498 11.72 92.17 32.24
CA PRO A 498 12.33 91.48 31.09
C PRO A 498 13.82 91.82 30.82
N THR A 499 14.43 91.18 29.81
CA THR A 499 15.43 91.85 28.94
C THR A 499 15.35 91.28 27.51
N LYS A 500 15.49 92.13 26.48
CA LYS A 500 15.13 91.86 25.07
C LYS A 500 16.32 91.54 24.15
N LYS A 501 16.06 90.77 23.07
CA LYS A 501 16.45 90.93 21.63
C LYS A 501 15.99 89.64 20.89
N ALA A 502 15.06 89.65 19.92
CA ALA A 502 15.15 90.15 18.53
C ALA A 502 16.37 89.53 17.80
N VAL A 503 16.27 88.82 16.67
CA VAL A 503 15.54 89.03 15.40
C VAL A 503 15.18 87.62 14.83
N GLU A 504 13.94 87.29 14.45
CA GLU A 504 13.35 87.35 13.09
C GLU A 504 14.24 86.67 11.99
N GLU A 505 13.81 85.88 10.99
CA GLU A 505 12.55 85.84 10.21
C GLU A 505 11.90 84.42 9.96
N THR A 506 11.75 83.97 8.69
CA THR A 506 10.44 83.60 8.09
C THR A 506 10.56 82.73 6.80
N ASN A 507 9.55 81.89 6.47
CA ASN A 507 9.22 81.25 5.15
C ASN A 507 10.27 80.29 4.48
N GLU A 508 9.97 79.43 3.49
CA GLU A 508 8.77 79.14 2.64
C GLU A 508 8.81 77.67 2.10
N GLU A 509 7.71 77.23 1.45
CA GLU A 509 7.52 76.40 0.22
C GLU A 509 8.74 75.65 -0.44
N GLU A 510 8.64 74.58 -1.26
CA GLU A 510 7.55 73.73 -1.80
C GLU A 510 8.14 72.39 -2.34
N GLU A 511 7.37 71.72 -3.22
CA GLU A 511 7.64 70.64 -4.19
C GLU A 511 9.09 70.55 -4.80
N GLU A 512 9.56 69.50 -5.49
CA GLU A 512 8.91 68.41 -6.24
C GLU A 512 9.88 67.22 -6.50
N ASN A 513 9.35 66.11 -7.02
CA ASN A 513 9.97 65.04 -7.82
C ASN A 513 11.50 65.05 -8.11
N THR A 514 12.17 63.91 -7.92
CA THR A 514 13.00 63.35 -9.01
C THR A 514 13.15 61.83 -9.02
N THR A 515 12.85 61.32 -10.20
CA THR A 515 12.92 59.97 -10.74
C THR A 515 14.23 59.21 -10.49
N ILE A 516 14.06 57.96 -10.02
CA ILE A 516 14.80 56.73 -10.36
C ILE A 516 15.90 56.90 -11.42
N THR A 517 17.15 56.61 -11.04
CA THR A 517 18.25 56.27 -11.97
C THR A 517 18.37 54.76 -12.15
N SER A 518 18.72 54.35 -13.37
CA SER A 518 19.08 52.98 -13.74
C SER A 518 20.32 52.47 -13.00
N ASP A 519 20.39 51.16 -12.75
CA ASP A 519 21.08 50.20 -13.65
C ASP A 519 20.48 48.78 -13.48
#